data_AF-A0A377C4U6-F1
#
_entry.id   AF-A0A377C4U6-F1
#
_cell.length_a   1.000
_cell.length_b   1.000
_cell.length_c   1.000
_cell.angle_alpha   90.00
_cell.angle_beta   90.00
_cell.angle_gamma   90.00
#
_symmetry.space_group_name_H-M   'P 1'
#
loop_
_entity.id
_entity.type
_entity.pdbx_description
1 polymer ?
#
loop_
_entity_poly.entity_id
_entity_poly.type
_entity_poly.pdbx_seq_one_letter_code
_entity_poly.pdbx_strand_id
1 'polypeptide(L)'
;MTEIYEQAKHSLQGEDFSSFNYLFAVNKLLSNPVSYDLGRDLIVRALDSRERFSEHTTILKNMVRKSGLFPYLKKEFTSLTPDDLRVLELYRTPFSDGYVFHSMQFHIFDLLKSGQNVVLSAPTSMGKSAIVDSLLGMGTLKRLVLVVPTVALADETRRRTARAIR
;
A
#
# COMPACT_ATOMS: atom_id res chain seq x y z
N MET A 1 -22.44 -8.32 -2.80
CA MET A 1 -21.03 -7.90 -2.94
C MET A 1 -20.11 -9.10 -3.19
N THR A 2 -20.25 -10.20 -2.46
CA THR A 2 -19.49 -11.44 -2.70
C THR A 2 -19.70 -12.02 -4.09
N GLU A 3 -20.92 -12.00 -4.62
CA GLU A 3 -21.21 -12.45 -5.99
C GLU A 3 -20.47 -11.63 -7.06
N ILE A 4 -20.47 -10.29 -6.93
CA ILE A 4 -19.72 -9.37 -7.82
C ILE A 4 -18.22 -9.70 -7.77
N TYR A 5 -17.70 -9.99 -6.57
CA TYR A 5 -16.31 -10.36 -6.37
C TYR A 5 -15.98 -11.68 -7.08
N GLU A 6 -16.74 -12.76 -6.85
CA GLU A 6 -16.45 -14.06 -7.47
C GLU A 6 -16.62 -14.01 -8.99
N GLN A 7 -17.66 -13.34 -9.50
CA GLN A 7 -17.84 -13.16 -10.95
C GLN A 7 -16.65 -12.43 -11.58
N ALA A 8 -16.19 -11.34 -10.98
CA ALA A 8 -15.02 -10.60 -11.47
C ALA A 8 -13.75 -11.45 -11.39
N LYS A 9 -13.53 -12.14 -10.26
CA LYS A 9 -12.37 -13.00 -10.07
C LYS A 9 -12.31 -14.12 -11.11
N HIS A 10 -13.44 -14.76 -11.41
CA HIS A 10 -13.51 -15.80 -12.43
C HIS A 10 -13.33 -15.25 -13.85
N SER A 11 -13.87 -14.06 -14.14
CA SER A 11 -13.77 -13.47 -15.48
C SER A 11 -12.32 -13.17 -15.87
N LEU A 12 -11.43 -12.94 -14.90
CA LEU A 12 -10.00 -12.69 -15.14
C LEU A 12 -9.27 -13.86 -15.80
N GLN A 13 -9.84 -15.06 -15.87
CA GLN A 13 -9.28 -16.20 -16.61
C GLN A 13 -10.07 -16.56 -17.87
N GLY A 14 -11.23 -15.93 -18.10
CA GLY A 14 -12.07 -16.21 -19.25
C GLY A 14 -11.49 -15.68 -20.57
N GLU A 15 -11.88 -16.32 -21.67
CA GLU A 15 -11.53 -15.88 -23.03
C GLU A 15 -12.22 -14.54 -23.38
N ASP A 16 -13.49 -14.37 -22.97
CA ASP A 16 -14.28 -13.13 -23.18
C ASP A 16 -14.02 -12.03 -22.13
N PHE A 17 -12.79 -11.92 -21.64
CA PHE A 17 -12.47 -10.96 -20.59
C PHE A 17 -12.60 -9.50 -21.04
N SER A 18 -13.38 -8.73 -20.29
CA SER A 18 -13.45 -7.27 -20.41
C SER A 18 -12.76 -6.61 -19.23
N SER A 19 -11.60 -5.99 -19.50
CA SER A 19 -10.86 -5.20 -18.51
C SER A 19 -11.68 -4.04 -17.95
N PHE A 20 -12.54 -3.42 -18.75
CA PHE A 20 -13.45 -2.38 -18.29
C PHE A 20 -14.48 -2.91 -17.27
N ASN A 21 -15.16 -4.02 -17.58
CA ASN A 21 -16.17 -4.60 -16.67
C ASN A 21 -15.54 -5.07 -15.37
N TYR A 22 -14.34 -5.65 -15.44
CA TYR A 22 -13.56 -6.01 -14.26
C TYR A 22 -13.25 -4.79 -13.39
N LEU A 23 -12.72 -3.71 -13.98
CA LEU A 23 -12.40 -2.48 -13.26
C LEU A 23 -13.66 -1.77 -12.73
N PHE A 24 -14.80 -1.90 -13.41
CA PHE A 24 -16.09 -1.42 -12.92
C PHE A 24 -16.55 -2.18 -11.66
N ALA A 25 -16.42 -3.51 -11.65
CA ALA A 25 -16.69 -4.34 -10.48
C ALA A 25 -15.75 -3.96 -9.31
N VAL A 26 -14.45 -3.80 -9.58
CA VAL A 26 -13.48 -3.29 -8.60
C VAL A 26 -13.94 -1.95 -8.02
N ASN A 27 -14.32 -0.99 -8.87
CA ASN A 27 -14.73 0.33 -8.41
C ASN A 27 -15.97 0.25 -7.50
N LYS A 28 -16.94 -0.61 -7.80
CA LYS A 28 -18.09 -0.86 -6.91
C LYS A 28 -17.65 -1.39 -5.56
N LEU A 29 -16.76 -2.38 -5.52
CA LEU A 29 -16.28 -2.98 -4.27
C LEU A 29 -15.46 -1.98 -3.43
N LEU A 30 -14.56 -1.21 -4.07
CA LEU A 30 -13.73 -0.19 -3.41
C LEU A 30 -14.53 1.01 -2.90
N SER A 31 -15.74 1.25 -3.40
CA SER A 31 -16.58 2.37 -2.98
C SER A 31 -17.42 2.05 -1.74
N ASN A 32 -17.38 0.81 -1.25
CA ASN A 32 -18.12 0.38 -0.06
C ASN A 32 -17.14 -0.16 0.99
N PRO A 33 -17.09 0.42 2.21
CA PRO A 33 -16.17 0.00 3.27
C PRO A 33 -16.24 -1.50 3.61
N VAL A 34 -17.44 -2.11 3.56
CA VAL A 34 -17.65 -3.52 3.89
C VAL A 34 -16.98 -4.46 2.89
N SER A 35 -16.89 -4.03 1.62
CA SER A 35 -16.31 -4.83 0.53
C SER A 35 -14.96 -4.31 0.05
N TYR A 36 -14.38 -3.32 0.74
CA TYR A 36 -13.17 -2.65 0.31
C TYR A 36 -12.03 -3.65 0.10
N ASP A 37 -11.87 -4.60 1.03
CA ASP A 37 -10.82 -5.62 0.96
C ASP A 37 -11.00 -6.57 -0.22
N LEU A 38 -12.24 -6.89 -0.61
CA LEU A 38 -12.52 -7.67 -1.83
C LEU A 38 -12.10 -6.89 -3.08
N GLY A 39 -12.39 -5.59 -3.14
CA GLY A 39 -11.95 -4.73 -4.24
C GLY A 39 -10.43 -4.61 -4.30
N ARG A 40 -9.76 -4.53 -3.15
CA ARG A 40 -8.31 -4.48 -3.03
C ARG A 40 -7.67 -5.79 -3.48
N ASP A 41 -8.24 -6.95 -3.13
CA ASP A 41 -7.81 -8.27 -3.62
C ASP A 41 -7.90 -8.36 -5.15
N LEU A 42 -9.02 -7.93 -5.74
CA LEU A 42 -9.16 -7.92 -7.20
C LEU A 42 -8.13 -7.00 -7.89
N ILE A 43 -7.70 -5.92 -7.25
CA ILE A 43 -6.62 -5.08 -7.80
C ILE A 43 -5.27 -5.79 -7.76
N VAL A 44 -4.96 -6.51 -6.70
CA VAL A 44 -3.72 -7.32 -6.64
C VAL A 44 -3.71 -8.34 -7.77
N ARG A 45 -4.84 -9.01 -8.03
CA ARG A 45 -4.98 -9.94 -9.16
C ARG A 45 -4.86 -9.26 -10.53
N ALA A 46 -5.45 -8.07 -10.67
CA ALA A 46 -5.34 -7.29 -11.90
C ALA A 46 -3.89 -6.87 -12.20
N LEU A 47 -3.12 -6.54 -11.16
CA LEU A 47 -1.69 -6.22 -11.29
C LEU A 47 -0.85 -7.45 -11.67
N ASP A 48 -1.20 -8.63 -11.15
CA ASP A 48 -0.55 -9.89 -11.53
C ASP A 48 -0.81 -10.24 -13.02
N SER A 49 -2.01 -9.92 -13.52
CA SER A 49 -2.40 -10.10 -14.93
C SER A 49 -2.40 -8.80 -15.73
N ARG A 50 -1.45 -7.89 -15.47
CA ARG A 50 -1.48 -6.49 -15.95
C ARG A 50 -1.65 -6.33 -17.46
N GLU A 51 -1.03 -7.22 -18.24
CA GLU A 51 -1.07 -7.17 -19.70
C GLU A 51 -2.50 -7.26 -20.25
N ARG A 52 -3.43 -7.91 -19.53
CA ARG A 52 -4.84 -7.96 -19.91
C ARG A 52 -5.57 -6.62 -19.78
N PHE A 53 -4.95 -5.63 -19.14
CA PHE A 53 -5.50 -4.31 -18.87
C PHE A 53 -4.83 -3.20 -19.69
N SER A 54 -4.04 -3.53 -20.72
CA SER A 54 -3.31 -2.57 -21.56
C SER A 54 -4.20 -1.40 -22.04
N GLU A 55 -5.38 -1.72 -22.57
CA GLU A 55 -6.37 -0.77 -23.10
C GLU A 55 -6.94 0.18 -22.03
N HIS A 56 -6.91 -0.22 -20.76
CA HIS A 56 -7.48 0.53 -19.64
C HIS A 56 -6.45 0.83 -18.54
N THR A 57 -5.17 0.95 -18.92
CA THR A 57 -4.04 1.17 -17.99
C THR A 57 -4.28 2.36 -17.07
N THR A 58 -4.80 3.48 -17.59
CA THR A 58 -5.09 4.69 -16.80
C THR A 58 -6.17 4.43 -15.75
N ILE A 59 -7.22 3.66 -16.09
CA ILE A 59 -8.28 3.30 -15.14
C ILE A 59 -7.71 2.36 -14.07
N LEU A 60 -6.87 1.38 -14.46
CA LEU A 60 -6.21 0.49 -13.52
C LEU A 60 -5.35 1.28 -12.51
N LYS A 61 -4.53 2.23 -12.97
CA LYS A 61 -3.77 3.13 -12.08
C LYS A 61 -4.66 3.89 -11.10
N ASN A 62 -5.79 4.42 -11.57
CA ASN A 62 -6.75 5.10 -10.71
C ASN A 62 -7.34 4.15 -9.65
N MET A 63 -7.60 2.90 -10.01
CA MET A 63 -8.06 1.89 -9.04
C MET A 63 -6.96 1.49 -8.05
N VAL A 64 -5.69 1.41 -8.47
CA VAL A 64 -4.53 1.21 -7.57
C VAL A 64 -4.47 2.34 -6.54
N ARG A 65 -4.59 3.60 -6.98
CA ARG A 65 -4.66 4.78 -6.09
C ARG A 65 -5.83 4.68 -5.12
N LYS A 66 -7.04 4.37 -5.62
CA LYS A 66 -8.26 4.23 -4.81
C LYS A 66 -8.16 3.12 -3.76
N SER A 67 -7.47 2.03 -4.08
CA SER A 67 -7.20 0.91 -3.16
C SER A 67 -6.06 1.19 -2.15
N GLY A 68 -5.42 2.36 -2.22
CA GLY A 68 -4.31 2.73 -1.33
C GLY A 68 -3.01 1.96 -1.57
N LEU A 69 -2.89 1.29 -2.71
CA LEU A 69 -1.76 0.46 -3.11
C LEU A 69 -0.68 1.27 -3.86
N PHE A 70 -0.39 2.49 -3.41
CA PHE A 70 0.56 3.41 -4.05
C PHE A 70 1.93 2.81 -4.42
N PRO A 71 2.54 1.90 -3.64
CA PRO A 71 3.82 1.29 -4.01
C PRO A 71 3.77 0.55 -5.35
N TYR A 72 2.61 0.02 -5.73
CA TYR A 72 2.42 -0.68 -6.99
C TYR A 72 2.36 0.27 -8.20
N LEU A 73 2.06 1.58 -8.01
CA LEU A 73 2.19 2.54 -9.11
C LEU A 73 3.65 2.62 -9.58
N LYS A 74 4.59 2.75 -8.64
CA LYS A 74 6.02 2.82 -8.94
C LYS A 74 6.58 1.48 -9.42
N LYS A 75 6.13 0.37 -8.83
CA LYS A 75 6.66 -0.96 -9.11
C LYS A 75 6.17 -1.53 -10.45
N GLU A 76 4.89 -1.37 -10.73
CA GLU A 76 4.26 -2.07 -11.86
C GLU A 76 4.20 -1.21 -13.13
N PHE A 77 4.25 0.13 -13.04
CA PHE A 77 4.08 1.03 -14.19
C PHE A 77 5.35 1.82 -14.51
N THR A 78 5.81 1.72 -15.77
CA THR A 78 7.00 2.42 -16.28
C THR A 78 6.69 3.85 -16.71
N SER A 79 5.54 4.09 -17.35
CA SER A 79 5.11 5.39 -17.82
C SER A 79 4.27 6.12 -16.77
N LEU A 80 4.90 6.85 -15.84
CA LEU A 80 4.19 7.62 -14.82
C LEU A 80 3.87 9.04 -15.30
N THR A 81 2.65 9.50 -15.06
CA THR A 81 2.26 10.90 -15.33
C THR A 81 2.83 11.83 -14.25
N PRO A 82 2.91 13.15 -14.49
CA PRO A 82 3.26 14.11 -13.44
C PRO A 82 2.37 13.99 -12.19
N ASP A 83 1.08 13.69 -12.37
CA ASP A 83 0.14 13.47 -11.26
C ASP A 83 0.46 12.18 -10.48
N ASP A 84 0.83 11.10 -11.17
CA ASP A 84 1.27 9.85 -10.54
C ASP A 84 2.52 10.10 -9.69
N LEU A 85 3.49 10.85 -10.23
CA LEU A 85 4.73 11.19 -9.52
C LEU A 85 4.45 12.05 -8.28
N ARG A 86 3.58 13.07 -8.41
CA ARG A 86 3.18 13.91 -7.29
C ARG A 86 2.51 13.12 -6.17
N VAL A 87 1.64 12.16 -6.53
CA VAL A 87 1.04 11.26 -5.55
C VAL A 87 2.09 10.38 -4.88
N LEU A 88 3.03 9.80 -5.63
CA LEU A 88 4.10 8.99 -5.06
C LEU A 88 4.98 9.78 -4.09
N GLU A 89 5.24 11.05 -4.39
CA GLU A 89 5.99 11.96 -3.51
C GLU A 89 5.25 12.21 -2.19
N LEU A 90 3.94 12.43 -2.23
CA LEU A 90 3.12 12.62 -1.02
C LEU A 90 3.17 11.41 -0.09
N TYR A 91 3.21 10.19 -0.63
CA TYR A 91 3.25 8.95 0.14
C TYR A 91 4.67 8.45 0.41
N ARG A 92 5.71 9.23 0.08
CA ARG A 92 7.10 8.85 0.32
C ARG A 92 7.44 8.91 1.80
N THR A 93 8.33 8.03 2.24
CA THR A 93 8.93 8.14 3.59
C THR A 93 10.11 9.12 3.59
N PRO A 94 10.32 9.87 4.69
CA PRO A 94 11.52 10.71 4.85
C PRO A 94 12.83 9.91 4.93
N PHE A 95 12.78 8.60 5.24
CA PHE A 95 13.98 7.80 5.46
C PHE A 95 14.53 7.14 4.17
N SER A 96 13.70 6.96 3.14
CA SER A 96 14.13 6.25 1.94
C SER A 96 13.49 6.79 0.67
N ASP A 97 14.38 7.11 -0.26
CA ASP A 97 14.01 7.54 -1.60
C ASP A 97 13.33 6.44 -2.44
N GLY A 98 13.58 5.19 -2.08
CA GLY A 98 13.07 4.00 -2.76
C GLY A 98 11.66 3.61 -2.30
N TYR A 99 11.27 3.96 -1.08
CA TYR A 99 10.10 3.39 -0.41
C TYR A 99 8.91 4.35 -0.43
N VAL A 100 7.74 3.79 -0.76
CA VAL A 100 6.46 4.49 -0.80
C VAL A 100 5.55 3.78 0.19
N PHE A 101 4.79 4.53 0.98
CA PHE A 101 3.83 3.97 1.90
C PHE A 101 2.56 3.50 1.19
N HIS A 102 1.96 2.43 1.70
CA HIS A 102 0.52 2.21 1.52
C HIS A 102 -0.27 3.29 2.26
N SER A 103 -1.51 3.54 1.84
CA SER A 103 -2.38 4.56 2.46
C SER A 103 -2.45 4.44 3.99
N MET A 104 -2.64 3.23 4.50
CA MET A 104 -2.72 2.95 5.93
C MET A 104 -1.41 3.28 6.66
N GLN A 105 -0.26 2.92 6.09
CA GLN A 105 1.04 3.24 6.69
C GLN A 105 1.27 4.75 6.77
N PHE A 106 0.96 5.47 5.69
CA PHE A 106 1.07 6.94 5.65
C PHE A 106 0.15 7.59 6.68
N HIS A 107 -1.10 7.15 6.78
CA HIS A 107 -2.04 7.67 7.76
C HIS A 107 -1.54 7.49 9.21
N ILE A 108 -1.03 6.30 9.55
CA ILE A 108 -0.47 6.03 10.89
C ILE A 108 0.77 6.88 11.13
N PHE A 109 1.64 6.99 10.13
CA PHE A 109 2.84 7.82 10.21
C PHE A 109 2.50 9.30 10.46
N ASP A 110 1.50 9.84 9.76
CA ASP A 110 1.05 11.22 9.93
C ASP A 110 0.44 11.47 11.32
N LEU A 111 -0.38 10.55 11.83
CA LEU A 111 -0.89 10.60 13.20
C LEU A 111 0.25 10.63 14.23
N LEU A 112 1.21 9.71 14.12
CA LEU A 112 2.35 9.65 15.04
C LEU A 112 3.24 10.89 14.94
N LYS A 113 3.45 11.41 13.72
CA LYS A 113 4.17 12.68 13.47
C LYS A 113 3.48 13.87 14.15
N SER A 114 2.15 13.87 14.22
CA SER A 114 1.37 14.90 14.93
C SER A 114 1.34 14.74 16.45
N GLY A 115 2.02 13.72 17.00
CA GLY A 115 2.07 13.45 18.44
C GLY A 115 0.86 12.69 19.00
N GLN A 116 0.04 12.09 18.13
CA GLN A 116 -1.12 11.30 18.55
C GLN A 116 -0.70 9.90 19.03
N ASN A 117 -1.44 9.36 20.00
CA ASN A 117 -1.28 7.98 20.45
C ASN A 117 -2.05 7.04 19.52
N VAL A 118 -1.38 6.02 18.98
CA VAL A 118 -2.00 5.06 18.04
C VAL A 118 -1.86 3.64 18.58
N VAL A 119 -2.98 2.93 18.68
CA VAL A 119 -3.00 1.48 18.86
C VAL A 119 -3.28 0.83 17.51
N LEU A 120 -2.31 0.06 17.01
CA LEU A 120 -2.38 -0.54 15.68
C LEU A 120 -2.58 -2.05 15.76
N SER A 121 -3.78 -2.52 15.41
CA SER A 121 -4.07 -3.93 15.18
C SER A 121 -4.01 -4.21 13.68
N ALA A 122 -2.85 -4.65 13.18
CA ALA A 122 -2.63 -4.92 11.76
C ALA A 122 -1.82 -6.19 11.52
N PRO A 123 -2.00 -6.89 10.37
CA PRO A 123 -1.22 -8.06 10.00
C PRO A 123 0.29 -7.80 10.01
N THR A 124 1.12 -8.82 10.22
CA THR A 124 2.59 -8.72 10.20
C THR A 124 3.10 -8.21 8.84
N SER A 125 2.44 -8.61 7.75
CA SER A 125 2.73 -8.17 6.38
C SER A 125 2.40 -6.70 6.09
N MET A 126 1.71 -5.99 6.98
CA MET A 126 1.42 -4.55 6.80
C MET A 126 2.69 -3.68 6.86
N GLY A 127 3.84 -4.23 7.23
CA GLY A 127 5.11 -3.49 7.21
C GLY A 127 5.21 -2.43 8.32
N LYS A 128 4.76 -2.77 9.54
CA LYS A 128 4.81 -1.87 10.71
C LYS A 128 6.22 -1.32 10.98
N SER A 129 7.25 -2.11 10.72
CA SER A 129 8.67 -1.70 10.86
C SER A 129 9.01 -0.48 10.00
N ALA A 130 8.44 -0.35 8.80
CA ALA A 130 8.70 0.80 7.93
C ALA A 130 8.20 2.12 8.53
N ILE A 131 7.11 2.07 9.32
CA ILE A 131 6.60 3.26 10.03
C ILE A 131 7.61 3.69 11.11
N VAL A 132 8.10 2.72 11.90
CA VAL A 132 9.12 2.98 12.94
C VAL A 132 10.40 3.54 12.33
N ASP A 133 10.89 2.95 11.24
CA ASP A 133 12.09 3.41 10.55
C ASP A 133 11.92 4.81 9.96
N SER A 134 10.72 5.13 9.48
CA SER A 134 10.42 6.46 8.97
C SER A 134 10.35 7.52 10.07
N LEU A 135 9.80 7.19 11.24
CA LEU A 135 9.79 8.09 12.41
C LEU A 135 11.21 8.34 12.93
N LEU A 136 12.06 7.31 12.92
CA LEU A 136 13.48 7.43 13.22
C LEU A 136 14.20 8.36 12.23
N GLY A 137 14.02 8.12 10.93
CA GLY A 137 14.66 8.92 9.87
C GLY A 137 14.23 10.38 9.82
N MET A 138 13.10 10.75 10.45
CA MET A 138 12.75 12.17 10.61
C MET A 138 13.76 12.95 11.45
N GLY A 139 14.50 12.30 12.35
CA GLY A 139 15.46 12.95 13.24
C GLY A 139 14.85 13.92 14.27
N THR A 140 13.52 14.02 14.35
CA THR A 140 12.81 14.95 15.25
C THR A 140 12.52 14.35 16.64
N LEU A 141 12.66 13.03 16.79
CA LEU A 141 12.42 12.33 18.04
C LEU A 141 13.54 12.61 19.06
N LYS A 142 13.22 13.24 20.19
CA LYS A 142 14.18 13.47 21.28
C LYS A 142 14.59 12.17 21.99
N ARG A 143 13.66 11.22 22.07
CA ARG A 143 13.86 9.93 22.74
C ARG A 143 12.92 8.90 22.12
N LEU A 144 13.45 7.71 21.85
CA LEU A 144 12.69 6.55 21.40
C LEU A 144 12.94 5.38 22.34
N VAL A 145 11.86 4.69 22.71
CA VAL A 145 11.92 3.43 23.45
C VAL A 145 11.17 2.39 22.62
N LEU A 146 11.86 1.33 22.21
CA LEU A 146 11.27 0.19 21.51
C LEU A 146 11.21 -0.99 22.47
N VAL A 147 10.00 -1.42 22.82
CA VAL A 147 9.77 -2.60 23.66
C VAL A 147 9.41 -3.77 22.76
N VAL A 148 10.15 -4.86 22.88
CA VAL A 148 9.98 -6.08 22.10
C VAL A 148 9.86 -7.29 23.04
N PRO A 149 9.13 -8.34 22.66
CA PRO A 149 8.79 -9.41 23.60
C PRO A 149 9.96 -10.38 23.88
N THR A 150 11.01 -10.39 23.07
CA THR A 150 12.14 -11.33 23.21
C THR A 150 13.49 -10.68 22.90
N VAL A 151 14.57 -11.25 23.46
CA VAL A 151 15.95 -10.82 23.19
C VAL A 151 16.32 -10.98 21.71
N ALA A 152 15.80 -12.02 21.03
CA ALA A 152 16.03 -12.23 19.60
C ALA A 152 15.47 -11.07 18.77
N LEU A 153 14.24 -10.63 19.05
CA LEU A 153 13.65 -9.47 18.38
C LEU A 153 14.33 -8.15 18.77
N ALA A 154 14.91 -8.08 19.97
CA ALA A 154 15.72 -6.93 20.37
C ALA A 154 17.00 -6.83 19.52
N ASP A 155 17.70 -7.94 19.32
CA ASP A 155 18.91 -7.94 18.47
C ASP A 155 18.57 -7.67 16.99
N GLU A 156 17.48 -8.24 16.46
CA GLU A 156 16.99 -7.94 15.11
C GLU A 156 16.67 -6.44 14.96
N THR A 157 15.89 -5.89 15.90
CA THR A 157 15.50 -4.47 15.89
C THR A 157 16.73 -3.57 15.99
N ARG A 158 17.69 -3.89 16.86
CA ARG A 158 18.95 -3.16 17.00
C ARG A 158 19.73 -3.14 15.67
N ARG A 159 19.90 -4.30 15.02
CA ARG A 159 20.62 -4.40 13.73
C ARG A 159 19.91 -3.62 12.62
N ARG A 160 18.58 -3.69 12.56
CA ARG A 160 17.76 -2.99 11.57
C ARG A 160 17.84 -1.47 11.76
N THR A 161 17.60 -0.99 12.97
CA THR A 161 17.62 0.44 13.29
C THR A 161 19.02 1.06 13.15
N ALA A 162 20.09 0.33 13.45
CA ALA A 162 21.46 0.81 13.23
C ALA A 162 21.78 1.13 11.76
N ARG A 163 21.08 0.50 10.81
CA ARG A 163 21.18 0.84 9.37
C ARG A 163 20.35 2.07 9.01
N ALA A 164 19.32 2.38 9.80
CA ALA A 164 18.36 3.45 9.52
C ALA A 164 18.74 4.82 10.14
N ILE A 165 19.74 4.87 11.00
CA ILE A 165 20.20 6.12 11.66
C ILE A 165 21.55 6.58 11.04
N ARG A 166 21.84 6.20 9.79
CA ARG A 166 23.04 6.66 9.08
C ARG A 166 22.73 7.81 8.13
#